data_AF-A0A8J2U9U9-F1
#
_entry.id   AF-A0A8J2U9U9-F1
#
_cell.length_a   1.000
_cell.length_b   1.000
_cell.length_c   1.000
_cell.angle_alpha   90.00
_cell.angle_beta   90.00
_cell.angle_gamma   90.00
#
_symmetry.space_group_name_H-M   'P 1'
#
loop_
_entity.id
_entity.type
_entity.pdbx_description
1 polymer ?
#
loop_
_entity_poly.entity_id
_entity_poly.type
_entity_poly.pdbx_seq_one_letter_code
_entity_poly.pdbx_strand_id
1 'polypeptide(L)'
;MNSIHQSGLNIVNQAFYTAAESSQAIAEAVVEPESESSMSAPGTTSLTEAVVDLKKAEIMSLAGAKVIRTADEVVGTLIDTKV
;
A
#
# COMPACT_ATOMS: atom_id res chain seq x y z
N MET A 1 -19.91 10.76 7.40
CA MET A 1 -19.57 9.33 7.20
C MET A 1 -19.00 9.03 5.82
N ASN A 2 -19.38 9.74 4.74
CA ASN A 2 -18.82 9.53 3.39
C ASN A 2 -17.29 9.68 3.31
N SER A 3 -16.70 10.55 4.15
CA SER A 3 -15.26 10.81 4.18
C SER A 3 -14.40 9.63 4.67
N ILE A 4 -14.92 8.76 5.54
CA ILE A 4 -14.13 7.66 6.13
C ILE A 4 -13.98 6.51 5.13
N HIS A 5 -15.08 6.15 4.45
CA HIS A 5 -15.05 5.18 3.35
C HIS A 5 -14.17 5.69 2.21
N GLN A 6 -14.30 6.96 1.84
CA GLN A 6 -13.51 7.54 0.77
C GLN A 6 -12.02 7.60 1.13
N SER A 7 -11.67 7.89 2.39
CA SER A 7 -10.29 7.79 2.88
C SER A 7 -9.76 6.36 2.87
N GLY A 8 -10.56 5.38 3.32
CA GLY A 8 -10.18 3.96 3.27
C GLY A 8 -9.93 3.46 1.85
N LEU A 9 -10.80 3.85 0.90
CA LEU A 9 -10.63 3.53 -0.52
C LEU A 9 -9.41 4.22 -1.13
N ASN A 10 -9.12 5.46 -0.77
CA ASN A 10 -7.91 6.15 -1.24
C ASN A 10 -6.64 5.45 -0.74
N ILE A 11 -6.61 5.03 0.53
CA ILE A 11 -5.48 4.30 1.11
C ILE A 11 -5.26 2.97 0.39
N VAL A 12 -6.33 2.22 0.11
CA VAL A 12 -6.24 0.95 -0.61
C VAL A 12 -5.75 1.17 -2.05
N ASN A 13 -6.28 2.17 -2.76
CA ASN A 13 -5.83 2.49 -4.11
C ASN A 13 -4.35 2.91 -4.14
N GLN A 14 -3.93 3.77 -3.22
CA GLN A 14 -2.54 4.19 -3.10
C GLN A 14 -1.62 2.99 -2.82
N ALA A 15 -2.03 2.10 -1.92
CA ALA A 15 -1.32 0.86 -1.66
C ALA A 15 -1.19 -0.01 -2.92
N PHE A 16 -2.23 -0.11 -3.75
CA PHE A 16 -2.14 -0.85 -5.01
C PHE A 16 -1.13 -0.26 -5.99
N TYR A 17 -1.11 1.07 -6.15
CA TYR A 17 -0.13 1.72 -7.02
C TYR A 17 1.30 1.50 -6.54
N THR A 18 1.56 1.71 -5.24
CA THR A 18 2.88 1.46 -4.66
C THR A 18 3.28 0.00 -4.78
N ALA A 19 2.37 -0.95 -4.52
CA ALA A 19 2.67 -2.37 -4.67
C ALA A 19 3.03 -2.75 -6.12
N ALA A 20 2.32 -2.21 -7.11
CA ALA A 20 2.59 -2.46 -8.53
C ALA A 20 3.96 -1.91 -8.95
N GLU A 21 4.26 -0.66 -8.58
CA GLU A 21 5.54 0.00 -8.85
C GLU A 21 6.71 -0.74 -8.18
N SER A 22 6.59 -1.06 -6.90
CA SER A 22 7.61 -1.80 -6.16
C SER A 22 7.83 -3.21 -6.72
N SER A 23 6.76 -3.89 -7.15
CA SER A 23 6.88 -5.23 -7.76
C SER A 23 7.62 -5.17 -9.09
N GLN A 24 7.38 -4.12 -9.89
CA GLN A 24 8.10 -3.90 -11.14
C GLN A 24 9.58 -3.61 -10.86
N ALA A 25 9.90 -2.74 -9.91
CA ALA A 25 11.28 -2.43 -9.52
C ALA A 25 12.04 -3.67 -9.03
N ILE A 26 11.39 -4.55 -8.27
CA ILE A 26 11.97 -5.84 -7.85
C ILE A 26 12.25 -6.74 -9.07
N ALA A 27 11.31 -6.84 -10.00
CA ALA A 27 11.48 -7.67 -11.20
C ALA A 27 12.65 -7.18 -12.08
N GLU A 28 12.78 -5.86 -12.24
CA GLU A 28 13.89 -5.24 -12.99
C GLU A 28 15.23 -5.49 -12.30
N ALA A 29 15.31 -5.32 -10.98
CA ALA A 29 16.52 -5.56 -10.19
C ALA A 29 16.97 -7.03 -10.17
N VAL A 30 16.07 -8.00 -10.34
CA VAL A 30 16.41 -9.45 -10.38
C VAL A 30 16.95 -9.89 -11.75
N VAL A 31 16.67 -9.15 -12.82
CA VAL A 31 17.08 -9.50 -14.19
C VAL A 31 18.45 -8.94 -14.56
N GLU A 32 18.89 -7.85 -13.92
CA GLU A 32 20.27 -7.37 -14.06
C GLU A 32 21.23 -8.15 -13.14
N PRO A 33 22.22 -8.87 -13.69
CA PRO A 33 23.25 -9.49 -12.86
C PRO A 33 24.03 -8.37 -12.17
N GLU A 34 24.00 -8.39 -10.83
CA GLU A 34 24.77 -7.56 -9.91
C GLU A 34 26.23 -7.42 -10.38
N SER A 35 26.52 -6.43 -11.21
CA SER A 35 27.88 -5.95 -11.37
C SER A 35 28.15 -5.10 -10.14
N GLU A 36 29.09 -5.57 -9.31
CA GLU A 36 29.57 -4.97 -8.05
C GLU A 36 30.20 -3.57 -8.22
N SER A 37 29.58 -2.67 -8.98
CA SER A 37 29.98 -1.28 -9.06
C SER A 37 29.02 -0.43 -8.26
N SER A 38 29.41 -0.24 -7.00
CA SER A 38 28.92 0.81 -6.12
C SER A 38 28.94 2.16 -6.84
N MET A 39 27.81 2.58 -7.39
CA MET A 39 27.42 3.97 -7.64
C MET A 39 25.92 3.92 -7.95
N SER A 40 25.08 4.12 -6.94
CA SER A 40 23.65 4.37 -7.13
C SER A 40 23.48 5.45 -8.20
N ALA A 41 23.02 5.07 -9.38
CA ALA A 41 22.59 6.02 -10.39
C ALA A 41 21.39 6.78 -9.79
N PRO A 42 21.33 8.13 -9.90
CA PRO A 42 20.19 8.88 -9.44
C PRO A 42 18.97 8.50 -10.31
N GLY A 43 18.15 7.56 -9.80
CA GLY A 43 16.97 7.06 -10.50
C GLY A 43 16.67 5.57 -10.34
N THR A 44 17.59 4.76 -9.79
CA THR A 44 17.32 3.33 -9.51
C THR A 44 16.99 3.12 -8.04
N THR A 45 15.72 2.81 -7.74
CA THR A 45 15.29 2.37 -6.42
C THR A 45 16.02 1.08 -6.07
N SER A 46 16.69 1.04 -4.92
CA SER A 46 17.41 -0.18 -4.51
C SER A 46 16.44 -1.35 -4.32
N LEU A 47 16.87 -2.58 -4.58
CA LEU A 47 16.04 -3.78 -4.35
C LEU A 47 15.47 -3.83 -2.92
N THR A 48 16.29 -3.47 -1.93
CA THR A 48 15.88 -3.40 -0.52
C THR A 48 14.76 -2.39 -0.31
N GLU A 49 14.87 -1.20 -0.90
CA GLU A 49 13.85 -0.15 -0.81
C GLU A 49 12.55 -0.58 -1.50
N ALA A 50 12.64 -1.20 -2.68
CA ALA A 50 11.48 -1.72 -3.39
C ALA A 50 10.75 -2.81 -2.58
N VAL A 51 11.47 -3.72 -1.92
CA VAL A 51 10.87 -4.74 -1.03
C VAL A 51 10.22 -4.10 0.21
N VAL A 52 10.86 -3.09 0.79
CA VAL A 52 10.29 -2.34 1.93
C VAL A 52 9.02 -1.61 1.53
N ASP A 53 9.00 -0.97 0.37
CA ASP A 53 7.82 -0.26 -0.13
C ASP A 53 6.68 -1.21 -0.49
N LEU A 54 6.98 -2.39 -1.03
CA LEU A 54 5.98 -3.44 -1.23
C LEU A 54 5.35 -3.88 0.10
N LYS A 55 6.15 -4.01 1.18
CA LYS A 55 5.63 -4.33 2.51
C LYS A 55 4.83 -3.19 3.14
N LYS A 56 5.24 -1.95 2.93
CA LYS A 56 4.46 -0.78 3.35
C LYS A 56 3.10 -0.75 2.66
N ALA A 57 3.06 -1.01 1.35
CA ALA A 57 1.83 -1.10 0.59
C ALA A 57 0.88 -2.18 1.14
N GLU A 58 1.40 -3.36 1.46
CA GLU A 58 0.60 -4.43 2.09
C GLU A 58 -0.05 -3.95 3.41
N ILE A 59 0.75 -3.34 4.29
CA ILE A 59 0.26 -2.82 5.59
C ILE A 59 -0.79 -1.71 5.38
N MET A 60 -0.54 -0.79 4.44
CA MET A 60 -1.49 0.28 4.10
C MET A 60 -2.81 -0.27 3.59
N SER A 61 -2.78 -1.30 2.73
CA SER A 61 -3.98 -1.97 2.24
C SER A 61 -4.80 -2.58 3.38
N LEU A 62 -4.14 -3.30 4.31
CA LEU A 62 -4.78 -3.86 5.50
C LEU A 62 -5.38 -2.79 6.41
N ALA A 63 -4.67 -1.66 6.59
CA ALA A 63 -5.17 -0.53 7.37
C ALA A 63 -6.40 0.11 6.72
N GLY A 64 -6.39 0.31 5.39
CA GLY A 64 -7.54 0.82 4.64
C GLY A 64 -8.77 -0.08 4.75
N ALA A 65 -8.58 -1.41 4.63
CA ALA A 65 -9.64 -2.39 4.86
C ALA A 65 -10.21 -2.32 6.29
N LYS A 66 -9.33 -2.16 7.30
CA LYS A 66 -9.76 -1.99 8.69
C LYS A 66 -10.60 -0.73 8.89
N VAL A 67 -10.22 0.40 8.28
CA VAL A 67 -10.97 1.66 8.32
C VAL A 67 -12.37 1.49 7.73
N ILE A 68 -12.48 0.86 6.56
CA ILE A 68 -13.77 0.57 5.91
C ILE A 68 -14.64 -0.30 6.83
N ARG A 69 -14.08 -1.39 7.37
CA ARG A 69 -14.79 -2.29 8.30
C ARG A 69 -15.29 -1.56 9.55
N THR A 70 -14.45 -0.70 10.15
CA THR A 70 -14.86 0.08 11.33
C THR A 70 -15.94 1.11 11.00
N ALA A 71 -15.93 1.66 9.78
CA ALA A 71 -17.00 2.56 9.34
C ALA A 71 -18.33 1.79 9.20
N ASP A 72 -18.32 0.57 8.66
CA ASP A 72 -19.50 -0.30 8.60
C ASP A 72 -20.02 -0.67 10.00
N GLU A 73 -19.14 -1.01 10.95
CA GLU A 73 -19.52 -1.32 12.34
C GLU A 73 -20.15 -0.11 13.05
N VAL A 74 -19.61 1.09 12.86
CA VAL A 74 -20.19 2.33 13.42
C VAL A 74 -21.55 2.64 12.79
N VAL A 75 -21.74 2.41 11.49
CA VAL A 75 -23.04 2.56 10.84
C VAL A 75 -24.04 1.55 11.40
N GLY A 76 -23.65 0.28 11.54
CA GLY A 76 -24.50 -0.78 12.08
C GLY A 76 -24.96 -0.50 13.51
N THR A 77 -24.04 -0.08 14.39
CA THR A 77 -24.38 0.28 15.78
C THR A 77 -25.29 1.50 15.88
N LEU A 78 -25.17 2.49 14.99
CA LEU A 78 -26.08 3.64 14.94
C LEU A 78 -27.50 3.27 14.49
N ILE A 79 -27.66 2.26 13.64
CA ILE A 79 -28.98 1.71 13.27
C ILE A 79 -29.62 1.02 14.48
N ASP A 80 -28.86 0.19 15.20
CA ASP A 80 -29.33 -0.56 16.38
C ASP A 80 -29.68 0.31 17.59
N THR A 81 -29.21 1.56 17.65
CA THR A 81 -29.55 2.47 18.77
C THR A 81 -30.83 3.28 18.51
N LYS A 82 -31.35 3.26 17.27
CA LYS A 82 -32.54 4.04 16.87
C LYS A 82 -33.85 3.22 16.90
N VAL A 83 -33.79 1.97 17.35
CA VAL A 83 -34.97 1.11 17.58
C VAL A 83 -35.50 1.25 19.01
#